data_AF-A0A7M2CA88-F1
#
_entry.id   AF-A0A7M2CA88-F1
#
_cell.length_a   1.000
_cell.length_b   1.000
_cell.length_c   1.000
_cell.angle_alpha   90.00
_cell.angle_beta   90.00
_cell.angle_gamma   90.00
#
_symmetry.space_group_name_H-M   'P 1'
#
loop_
_entity.id
_entity.type
_entity.pdbx_description
1 polymer ?
#
loop_
_entity_poly.entity_id
_entity_poly.type
_entity_poly.pdbx_seq_one_letter_code
_entity_poly.pdbx_strand_id
1 'polypeptide(L)'
;MTNTPDDRRSWAKGSLPLEAATELLLRGFSGRFAEPGWPWVRTEDGRPWIDFDSVPDEIGGLSSGEQRFLMIAASLGGDDVRISLSDEMSLDRTLLELVLAAISHAAGTHQDSGIVEQPDGSLGFERKDALYLWPPQAQSLRLIDGGKP
;
A
#
# COMPACT_ATOMS: atom_id res chain seq x y z
N MET A 1 -17.23 3.83 18.01
CA MET A 1 -16.31 4.44 17.03
C MET A 1 -15.77 3.30 16.19
N THR A 2 -16.21 3.20 14.95
CA THR A 2 -15.77 2.15 14.02
C THR A 2 -14.36 2.50 13.55
N ASN A 3 -13.42 1.57 13.76
CA ASN A 3 -12.03 1.64 13.34
C ASN A 3 -11.97 1.24 11.86
N THR A 4 -12.17 2.20 10.95
CA THR A 4 -12.42 1.90 9.54
C THR A 4 -11.18 2.09 8.66
N PRO A 5 -11.10 1.41 7.51
CA PRO A 5 -10.09 1.71 6.48
C PRO A 5 -10.01 3.19 6.11
N ASP A 6 -11.13 3.91 6.15
CA ASP A 6 -11.20 5.33 5.78
C ASP A 6 -10.55 6.25 6.82
N ASP A 7 -10.54 5.86 8.10
CA ASP A 7 -9.82 6.58 9.14
C ASP A 7 -8.31 6.51 8.89
N ARG A 8 -7.80 5.36 8.44
CA ARG A 8 -6.38 5.17 8.10
C ARG A 8 -5.98 6.00 6.89
N ARG A 9 -6.79 5.97 5.83
CA ARG A 9 -6.59 6.80 4.64
C ARG A 9 -6.59 8.28 4.99
N SER A 10 -7.50 8.70 5.87
CA SER A 10 -7.60 10.08 6.31
C SER A 10 -6.38 10.53 7.10
N TRP A 11 -5.82 9.66 7.95
CA TRP A 11 -4.57 9.92 8.67
C TRP A 11 -3.36 10.02 7.75
N ALA A 12 -3.24 9.11 6.77
CA ALA A 12 -2.09 9.06 5.87
C ALA A 12 -2.05 10.22 4.86
N LYS A 13 -3.19 10.90 4.64
CA LYS A 13 -3.37 11.89 3.60
C LYS A 13 -2.36 13.04 3.70
N GLY A 14 -1.74 13.37 2.57
CA GLY A 14 -0.79 14.48 2.45
C GLY A 14 0.68 14.05 2.36
N SER A 15 0.96 12.76 2.56
CA SER A 15 2.25 12.14 2.23
C SER A 15 2.01 10.96 1.30
N LEU A 16 2.39 11.09 0.02
CA LEU A 16 2.15 10.04 -0.99
C LEU A 16 2.82 8.70 -0.63
N PRO A 17 4.05 8.66 -0.08
CA PRO A 17 4.64 7.42 0.43
C PRO A 17 3.83 6.80 1.57
N LEU A 18 3.35 7.62 2.52
CA LEU A 18 2.54 7.15 3.66
C LEU A 18 1.16 6.64 3.21
N GLU A 19 0.53 7.33 2.26
CA GLU A 19 -0.71 6.88 1.61
C GLU A 19 -0.50 5.52 0.92
N ALA A 20 0.59 5.37 0.17
CA ALA A 20 0.93 4.12 -0.52
C ALA A 20 1.17 2.97 0.46
N ALA A 21 1.93 3.20 1.53
CA ALA A 21 2.18 2.22 2.59
C ALA A 21 0.87 1.79 3.27
N THR A 22 0.00 2.75 3.56
CA THR A 22 -1.32 2.48 4.16
C THR A 22 -2.21 1.67 3.22
N GLU A 23 -2.27 2.03 1.93
CA GLU A 23 -3.03 1.29 0.93
C GLU A 23 -2.47 -0.13 0.71
N LEU A 24 -1.15 -0.33 0.78
CA LEU A 24 -0.57 -1.67 0.77
C LEU A 24 -1.16 -2.51 1.89
N LEU A 25 -1.11 -2.07 3.14
CA LEU A 25 -1.61 -2.85 4.27
C LEU A 25 -3.11 -3.09 4.21
N LEU A 26 -3.90 -2.14 3.70
CA LEU A 26 -5.35 -2.29 3.52
C LEU A 26 -5.73 -3.27 2.41
N ARG A 27 -4.89 -3.41 1.37
CA ARG A 27 -5.16 -4.28 0.20
C ARG A 27 -4.51 -5.66 0.31
N GLY A 28 -3.31 -5.72 0.88
CA GLY A 28 -2.58 -6.95 1.12
C GLY A 28 -3.19 -7.75 2.26
N PHE A 29 -3.14 -9.08 2.17
CA PHE A 29 -3.62 -10.00 3.21
C PHE A 29 -5.03 -9.67 3.73
N SER A 30 -5.92 -9.20 2.84
CA SER A 30 -7.29 -8.80 3.16
C SER A 30 -7.39 -7.72 4.26
N GLY A 31 -6.38 -6.85 4.39
CA GLY A 31 -6.37 -5.78 5.39
C GLY A 31 -5.84 -6.21 6.76
N ARG A 32 -5.52 -7.50 6.97
CA ARG A 32 -5.19 -8.06 8.28
C ARG A 32 -4.12 -7.25 9.03
N PHE A 33 -3.10 -6.75 8.34
CA PHE A 33 -1.99 -6.04 8.97
C PHE A 33 -2.27 -4.56 9.31
N ALA A 34 -3.43 -4.03 8.90
CA ALA A 34 -3.94 -2.73 9.31
C ALA A 34 -4.97 -2.81 10.46
N GLU A 35 -5.37 -4.03 10.85
CA GLU A 35 -6.36 -4.25 11.90
C GLU A 35 -5.76 -4.03 13.30
N PRO A 36 -6.59 -3.62 14.29
CA PRO A 36 -6.17 -3.56 15.68
C PRO A 36 -5.67 -4.90 16.20
N GLY A 37 -4.67 -4.87 17.09
CA GLY A 37 -4.10 -6.07 17.72
C GLY A 37 -2.68 -6.38 17.24
N TRP A 38 -2.26 -5.81 16.11
CA TRP A 38 -0.84 -5.81 15.74
C TRP A 38 -0.04 -4.80 16.56
N PRO A 39 1.20 -5.12 16.93
CA PRO A 39 2.04 -4.30 17.77
C PRO A 39 2.62 -3.07 17.05
N TRP A 40 2.33 -2.81 15.78
CA TRP A 40 2.60 -1.52 15.11
C TRP A 40 1.34 -0.70 14.89
N VAL A 41 0.17 -1.22 15.26
CA VAL A 41 -1.10 -0.50 15.13
C VAL A 41 -1.39 0.20 16.45
N ARG A 42 -1.10 1.50 16.48
CA ARG A 42 -1.24 2.35 17.66
C ARG A 42 -2.62 3.00 17.72
N THR A 43 -2.97 3.50 18.90
CA THR A 43 -4.16 4.35 19.09
C THR A 43 -3.75 5.61 19.83
N GLU A 44 -4.09 6.77 19.28
CA GLU A 44 -3.92 8.08 19.90
C GLU A 44 -5.26 8.81 19.83
N ASP A 45 -5.75 9.34 20.95
CA ASP A 45 -7.07 10.00 21.06
C ASP A 45 -8.24 9.17 20.48
N GLY A 46 -8.18 7.85 20.64
CA GLY A 46 -9.18 6.92 20.09
C GLY A 46 -9.13 6.75 18.57
N ARG A 47 -8.17 7.39 17.90
CA ARG A 47 -7.90 7.24 16.48
C ARG A 47 -6.69 6.34 16.26
N PRO A 48 -6.85 5.32 15.43
CA PRO A 48 -5.80 4.37 15.26
C PRO A 48 -4.86 4.85 14.14
N TRP A 49 -3.55 4.73 14.32
CA TRP A 49 -2.53 4.99 13.30
C TRP A 49 -1.55 3.81 13.15
N ILE A 50 -0.68 3.84 12.13
CA ILE A 50 0.28 2.77 11.83
C ILE A 50 1.69 3.30 12.08
N ASP A 51 2.37 2.68 13.03
CA ASP A 51 3.75 2.94 13.42
C ASP A 51 4.69 2.13 12.52
N PHE A 52 4.91 2.61 11.30
CA PHE A 52 5.70 1.90 10.30
C PHE A 52 7.16 1.68 10.75
N ASP A 53 7.73 2.61 11.52
CA ASP A 53 9.10 2.49 12.04
C ASP A 53 9.24 1.36 13.07
N SER A 54 8.16 0.98 13.77
CA SER A 54 8.21 -0.15 14.71
C SER A 54 8.02 -1.52 14.05
N VAL A 55 7.65 -1.57 12.77
CA VAL A 55 7.35 -2.85 12.08
C VAL A 55 8.54 -3.81 12.08
N PRO A 56 9.78 -3.41 11.74
CA PRO A 56 10.91 -4.34 11.64
C PRO A 56 11.18 -5.14 12.92
N ASP A 57 10.93 -4.55 14.09
CA ASP A 57 11.19 -5.17 15.39
C ASP A 57 10.11 -6.19 15.80
N GLU A 58 8.94 -6.16 15.15
CA GLU A 58 7.73 -6.84 15.61
C GLU A 58 7.26 -7.98 14.69
N ILE A 59 7.92 -8.19 13.54
CA ILE A 59 7.48 -9.13 12.50
C ILE A 59 8.09 -10.54 12.60
N GLY A 60 8.96 -10.80 13.59
CA GLY A 60 9.73 -12.05 13.68
C GLY A 60 8.91 -13.34 13.75
N GLY A 61 7.64 -13.27 14.18
CA GLY A 61 6.73 -14.42 14.22
C GLY A 61 5.99 -14.74 12.92
N LEU A 62 6.17 -13.93 11.87
CA LEU A 62 5.47 -14.08 10.59
C LEU A 62 6.23 -14.94 9.59
N SER A 63 5.57 -15.40 8.54
CA SER A 63 6.24 -16.05 7.42
C SER A 63 7.18 -15.09 6.69
N SER A 64 8.19 -15.62 6.01
CA SER A 64 9.15 -14.78 5.26
C SER A 64 8.49 -13.91 4.19
N GLY A 65 7.45 -14.39 3.50
CA GLY A 65 6.71 -13.59 2.52
C GLY A 65 5.94 -12.43 3.15
N GLU A 66 5.33 -12.65 4.32
CA GLU A 66 4.66 -11.60 5.09
C GLU A 66 5.66 -10.57 5.63
N GLN A 67 6.81 -11.03 6.14
CA GLN A 67 7.88 -10.14 6.61
C GLN A 67 8.36 -9.23 5.48
N ARG A 68 8.63 -9.77 4.29
CA ARG A 68 9.08 -8.95 3.15
C ARG A 68 8.06 -7.91 2.72
N PHE A 69 6.80 -8.32 2.63
CA PHE A 69 5.69 -7.42 2.33
C PHE A 69 5.60 -6.27 3.35
N LEU A 70 5.72 -6.58 4.64
CA LEU A 70 5.70 -5.59 5.71
C LEU A 70 6.93 -4.68 5.71
N MET A 71 8.12 -5.20 5.42
CA MET A 71 9.34 -4.41 5.28
C MET A 71 9.24 -3.40 4.12
N ILE A 72 8.62 -3.78 3.00
CA ILE A 72 8.37 -2.85 1.89
C ILE A 72 7.40 -1.74 2.34
N ALA A 73 6.27 -2.10 2.97
CA ALA A 73 5.31 -1.12 3.46
C ALA A 73 5.95 -0.17 4.50
N ALA A 74 6.73 -0.72 5.43
CA ALA A 74 7.47 0.03 6.42
C ALA A 74 8.49 0.99 5.80
N SER A 75 9.20 0.58 4.76
CA SER A 75 10.16 1.45 4.05
C SER A 75 9.51 2.61 3.28
N LEU A 76 8.22 2.49 2.95
CA LEU A 76 7.45 3.56 2.29
C LEU A 76 6.81 4.51 3.32
N GLY A 77 6.36 3.97 4.46
CA GLY A 77 5.59 4.73 5.44
C GLY A 77 6.37 5.20 6.67
N GLY A 78 7.54 4.63 6.94
CA GLY A 78 8.42 4.99 8.05
C GLY A 78 9.56 5.88 7.58
N ASP A 79 10.10 6.68 8.49
CA ASP A 79 11.20 7.61 8.19
C ASP A 79 12.57 6.92 8.22
N ASP A 80 12.72 5.83 8.99
CA ASP A 80 14.02 5.21 9.25
C ASP A 80 14.19 3.78 8.73
N VAL A 81 13.15 3.21 8.12
CA VAL A 81 13.18 1.84 7.61
C VAL A 81 13.81 1.79 6.22
N ARG A 82 14.93 1.06 6.10
CA ARG A 82 15.68 0.86 4.86
C ARG A 82 15.68 -0.61 4.48
N ILE A 83 15.44 -0.91 3.21
CA ILE A 83 15.41 -2.27 2.67
C ILE A 83 16.43 -2.43 1.53
N SER A 84 16.84 -3.67 1.30
CA SER A 84 17.48 -4.06 0.04
C SER A 84 16.44 -4.69 -0.86
N LEU A 85 16.22 -4.13 -2.06
CA LEU A 85 15.26 -4.72 -3.00
C LEU A 85 15.60 -6.17 -3.34
N SER A 86 16.88 -6.55 -3.41
CA SER A 86 17.28 -7.95 -3.68
C SER A 86 16.70 -8.94 -2.67
N ASP A 87 16.50 -8.50 -1.44
CA ASP A 87 16.10 -9.34 -0.32
C ASP A 87 14.57 -9.41 -0.22
N GLU A 88 13.90 -8.33 -0.62
CA GLU A 88 12.45 -8.18 -0.55
C GLU A 88 11.70 -8.63 -1.81
N MET A 89 12.34 -8.68 -2.99
CA MET A 89 11.64 -8.94 -4.27
C MET A 89 11.15 -10.38 -4.46
N SER A 90 11.39 -11.29 -3.52
CA SER A 90 10.83 -12.66 -3.57
C SER A 90 9.39 -12.67 -3.07
N LEU A 91 8.50 -12.09 -3.89
CA LEU A 91 7.05 -12.00 -3.70
C LEU A 91 6.30 -12.86 -4.74
N ASP A 92 5.10 -13.31 -4.38
CA ASP A 92 4.18 -13.83 -5.38
C ASP A 92 3.66 -12.71 -6.29
N ARG A 93 3.03 -13.10 -7.40
CA ARG A 93 2.54 -12.16 -8.41
C ARG A 93 1.54 -11.15 -7.85
N THR A 94 0.63 -11.57 -6.98
CA THR A 94 -0.42 -10.71 -6.44
C THR A 94 0.18 -9.64 -5.53
N LEU A 95 1.11 -10.03 -4.66
CA LEU A 95 1.81 -9.08 -3.78
C LEU A 95 2.71 -8.13 -4.58
N LEU A 96 3.38 -8.63 -5.63
CA LEU A 96 4.20 -7.79 -6.51
C LEU A 96 3.35 -6.75 -7.26
N GLU A 97 2.16 -7.11 -7.76
CA GLU A 97 1.24 -6.17 -8.41
C GLU A 97 0.83 -5.03 -7.45
N LEU A 98 0.58 -5.35 -6.17
CA LEU A 98 0.31 -4.34 -5.14
C LEU A 98 1.52 -3.43 -4.88
N VAL A 99 2.73 -3.99 -4.79
CA VAL A 99 3.95 -3.21 -4.57
C VAL A 99 4.24 -2.27 -5.73
N LEU A 100 4.03 -2.69 -6.98
CA LEU A 100 4.19 -1.83 -8.15
C LEU A 100 3.18 -0.66 -8.14
N ALA A 101 1.93 -0.93 -7.77
CA ALA A 101 0.93 0.12 -7.59
C ALA A 101 1.31 1.10 -6.48
N ALA A 102 1.85 0.60 -5.36
CA ALA A 102 2.30 1.42 -4.25
C ALA A 102 3.47 2.32 -4.63
N ILE A 103 4.47 1.80 -5.33
CA ILE A 103 5.61 2.58 -5.83
C ILE A 103 5.12 3.67 -6.81
N SER A 104 4.22 3.32 -7.72
CA SER A 104 3.59 4.26 -8.66
C SER A 104 2.82 5.38 -7.95
N HIS A 105 2.11 5.05 -6.86
CA HIS A 105 1.39 6.01 -6.02
C HIS A 105 2.37 6.92 -5.26
N ALA A 106 3.35 6.34 -4.58
CA ALA A 106 4.36 7.06 -3.80
C ALA A 106 5.17 8.03 -4.67
N ALA A 107 5.44 7.66 -5.92
CA ALA A 107 6.08 8.52 -6.92
C ALA A 107 5.18 9.63 -7.47
N GLY A 108 3.90 9.67 -7.09
CA GLY A 108 2.95 10.72 -7.49
C GLY A 108 2.54 10.68 -8.95
N THR A 109 2.70 9.55 -9.64
CA THR A 109 2.41 9.46 -11.09
C THR A 109 0.95 9.76 -11.44
N HIS A 110 0.02 9.54 -10.50
CA HIS A 110 -1.41 9.88 -10.62
C HIS A 110 -1.71 11.38 -10.51
N GLN A 111 -0.68 12.19 -10.18
CA GLN A 111 -0.72 13.64 -10.13
C GLN A 111 0.09 14.28 -11.26
N ASP A 112 0.75 13.48 -12.11
CA ASP A 112 1.56 13.99 -13.22
C ASP A 112 0.68 14.67 -14.28
N SER A 113 1.18 15.80 -14.79
CA SER A 113 0.54 16.59 -15.83
C SER A 113 1.57 17.02 -16.86
N GLY A 114 1.26 16.80 -18.14
CA GLY A 114 2.07 17.26 -19.26
C GLY A 114 1.56 18.59 -19.82
N ILE A 115 2.46 19.38 -20.40
CA ILE A 115 2.10 20.48 -21.30
C ILE A 115 1.97 19.89 -22.70
N VAL A 116 0.86 20.17 -23.37
CA VAL A 116 0.58 19.71 -24.73
C VAL A 116 0.37 20.92 -25.62
N GLU A 117 1.06 20.98 -26.75
CA GLU A 117 0.78 21.97 -27.80
C GLU A 117 -0.33 21.45 -28.70
N GLN A 118 -1.41 22.21 -28.82
CA GLN A 118 -2.55 21.90 -29.66
C GLN A 118 -2.25 22.26 -31.14
N PRO A 119 -2.99 21.70 -32.11
CA PRO A 119 -2.78 21.99 -33.53
C PRO A 119 -2.93 23.47 -33.92
N ASP A 120 -3.60 24.27 -33.10
CA ASP A 120 -3.77 25.71 -33.29
C ASP A 120 -2.64 26.56 -32.66
N GLY A 121 -1.62 25.90 -32.08
CA GLY A 121 -0.48 26.52 -31.41
C GLY A 121 -0.76 26.95 -29.96
N SER A 122 -1.95 26.66 -29.42
CA SER A 122 -2.23 26.92 -28.01
C SER A 122 -1.63 25.85 -27.09
N LEU A 123 -1.23 26.24 -25.88
CA LEU A 123 -0.77 25.30 -24.86
C LEU A 123 -1.95 24.83 -24.02
N GLY A 124 -2.06 23.51 -23.82
CA GLY A 124 -2.98 22.86 -22.90
C GLY A 124 -2.23 22.08 -21.82
N PHE A 125 -2.98 21.66 -20.80
CA PHE A 125 -2.50 20.73 -19.78
C PHE A 125 -3.24 19.41 -19.94
N GLU A 126 -2.49 18.32 -20.06
CA GLU A 126 -3.04 16.98 -20.07
C GLU A 126 -2.66 16.28 -18.77
N ARG A 127 -3.68 15.87 -18.00
CA ARG A 127 -3.46 15.02 -16.84
C ARG A 127 -3.21 13.60 -17.32
N LYS A 128 -2.13 12.98 -16.86
CA LYS A 128 -1.86 11.57 -17.14
C LYS A 128 -2.49 10.70 -16.08
N ASP A 129 -2.89 9.50 -16.49
CA ASP A 129 -3.25 8.44 -15.55
C ASP A 129 -1.99 7.97 -14.78
N ALA A 130 -2.22 7.31 -13.64
CA ALA A 130 -1.13 6.70 -12.89
C ALA A 130 -0.37 5.71 -13.77
N LEU A 131 0.96 5.66 -13.63
CA LEU A 131 1.82 4.76 -14.41
C LEU A 131 1.43 3.29 -14.17
N TYR A 132 1.08 2.97 -12.92
CA TYR A 132 0.54 1.68 -12.51
C TYR A 132 -0.64 1.92 -11.56
N LEU A 133 -1.80 1.33 -11.89
CA LEU A 133 -3.02 1.45 -11.09
C LEU A 133 -3.05 0.40 -9.99
N TRP A 134 -3.70 0.73 -8.87
CA TRP A 134 -4.04 -0.27 -7.87
C TRP A 134 -4.95 -1.34 -8.50
N PRO A 135 -4.64 -2.64 -8.34
CA PRO A 135 -5.54 -3.67 -8.82
C PRO A 135 -6.89 -3.53 -8.10
N PRO A 136 -8.01 -3.83 -8.77
CA PRO A 136 -9.31 -3.88 -8.10
C PRO A 136 -9.19 -4.86 -6.94
N GLN A 137 -9.73 -4.51 -5.76
CA GLN A 137 -9.79 -5.46 -4.66
C GLN A 137 -10.42 -6.74 -5.20
N ALA A 138 -9.68 -7.86 -5.13
CA ALA A 138 -10.22 -9.14 -5.49
C ALA A 138 -11.48 -9.34 -4.65
N GLN A 139 -12.65 -9.33 -5.31
CA GLN A 139 -13.86 -9.85 -4.69
C GLN A 139 -13.47 -11.23 -4.20
N SER A 140 -13.66 -11.49 -2.91
CA SER A 140 -13.36 -12.76 -2.27
C SER A 140 -14.04 -13.90 -3.04
N LEU A 141 -13.34 -14.44 -4.04
CA LEU A 141 -13.78 -15.59 -4.79
C LEU A 141 -13.65 -16.76 -3.82
N ARG A 142 -14.79 -17.16 -3.25
CA ARG A 142 -14.88 -18.39 -2.49
C ARG A 142 -14.51 -19.52 -3.44
N LEU A 143 -13.35 -20.12 -3.21
CA LEU A 143 -13.03 -21.42 -3.78
C LEU A 143 -14.02 -22.42 -3.19
N ILE A 144 -15.07 -22.74 -3.95
CA ILE A 144 -15.90 -23.91 -3.69
C ILE A 144 -15.05 -25.11 -4.08
N ASP A 145 -14.49 -25.78 -3.07
CA ASP A 145 -13.80 -27.05 -3.28
C ASP A 145 -14.82 -27.99 -3.93
N GLY A 146 -14.49 -28.43 -5.14
CA GLY A 146 -15.35 -29.28 -5.96
C GLY A 146 -15.40 -30.65 -5.31
N GLY A 147 -16.31 -30.81 -4.34
CA GLY A 147 -16.66 -32.09 -3.75
C GLY A 147 -16.94 -33.08 -4.87
N LYS A 148 -16.05 -34.06 -5.02
CA LYS A 148 -16.38 -35.27 -5.77
C LYS A 148 -17.38 -36.09 -4.95
N PRO A 149 -18.32 -36.77 -5.64
CA PRO A 149 -19.40 -37.54 -5.02
C PRO A 149 -18.89 -38.74 -4.20
#